data_AF-A0A1H8DW80-F1
#
_entry.id   AF-A0A1H8DW80-F1
#
_cell.length_a   1.000
_cell.length_b   1.000
_cell.length_c   1.000
_cell.angle_alpha   90.00
_cell.angle_beta   90.00
_cell.angle_gamma   90.00
#
_symmetry.space_group_name_H-M   'P 1'
#
loop_
_entity.id
_entity.type
_entity.pdbx_description
1 polymer ?
#
loop_
_entity_poly.entity_id
_entity_poly.type
_entity_poly.pdbx_seq_one_letter_code
_entity_poly.pdbx_strand_id
1 'polypeptide(L)'
;MSPVAFSHLLVRPCFRFGEAHNGYKLRLAHANGLTSPGWLDNCAGLALPDKPDASHTRWCPLCLDQEAPTWWEQWSGPVPICPIHQCWLADTCERCDRRLNWRNARFLSCSCGGSLVTITSTPLNADLMELISPSDQHSSSWWAHLNVEHRWRTARLLGALQNFGLNNKPLKKASANTIQHLRSPIGTGAAIMLGGEIAFHDLLRRIRMAPSSATSAQLMGDAFPALLTKIRRQLPHSAQEVILGWVRTYLQEQSKNAEAISWKASRVTLSATECAKRLHIRPERVLEILASHGVAPPARITGAGRTMLAVAPSVIEAIQSKSARKLPHAAASKIYGLSVKRLTCLIKMGLINGDARKVDRESIADLLRGAVQTPVKEPSGTNLIPLDSLLRTAVPLPHTAAFFTALLSRKISSAGTPYHSREILVCRLDTKAALAECSAPVNELVSIPQAAERLKLKQEVLYHLVGRGLIKVISAQVGRRSARFVTELELARFTAQIEPLSVAASRSNISKQSALRWAISCKLEILSGPSIDGGRQYFLRKIRLPISA
;
A
#
# COMPACT_ATOMS: atom_id res chain seq x y z
N MET A 1 -27.16 -81.25 29.63
CA MET A 1 -27.79 -80.88 28.33
C MET A 1 -26.78 -80.05 27.55
N SER A 2 -26.51 -80.35 26.28
CA SER A 2 -25.46 -79.65 25.51
C SER A 2 -25.89 -78.23 25.11
N PRO A 3 -24.95 -77.28 24.93
CA PRO A 3 -25.22 -75.90 24.47
C PRO A 3 -26.04 -75.83 23.18
N VAL A 4 -25.93 -76.86 22.34
CA VAL A 4 -26.58 -76.94 21.02
C VAL A 4 -28.11 -77.03 21.13
N ALA A 5 -28.62 -77.75 22.14
CA ALA A 5 -30.06 -77.96 22.31
C ALA A 5 -30.83 -76.68 22.68
N PHE A 6 -30.22 -75.75 23.41
CA PHE A 6 -30.85 -74.48 23.78
C PHE A 6 -30.88 -73.45 22.64
N SER A 7 -29.94 -73.55 21.70
CA SER A 7 -29.87 -72.60 20.58
C SER A 7 -31.12 -72.62 19.68
N HIS A 8 -31.83 -73.75 19.63
CA HIS A 8 -33.07 -73.94 18.86
C HIS A 8 -34.33 -73.39 19.55
N LEU A 9 -34.25 -73.04 20.85
CA LEU A 9 -35.39 -72.53 21.63
C LEU A 9 -35.41 -71.00 21.72
N LEU A 10 -34.39 -70.32 21.21
CA LEU A 10 -34.31 -68.86 21.27
C LEU A 10 -35.25 -68.24 20.22
N VAL A 11 -36.02 -67.24 20.65
CA VAL A 11 -36.67 -66.30 19.74
C VAL A 11 -35.57 -65.49 19.07
N ARG A 12 -35.31 -65.75 17.78
CA ARG A 12 -34.29 -65.06 16.99
C ARG A 12 -34.97 -63.99 16.13
N PRO A 13 -34.98 -62.73 16.56
CA PRO A 13 -35.55 -61.70 15.72
C PRO A 13 -34.71 -61.54 14.45
N CYS A 14 -35.31 -61.09 13.34
CA CYS A 14 -34.55 -60.87 12.10
C CYS A 14 -33.52 -59.75 12.30
N PHE A 15 -32.28 -59.98 11.85
CA PHE A 15 -31.25 -58.94 11.79
C PHE A 15 -31.67 -57.85 10.81
N ARG A 16 -31.52 -56.58 11.19
CA ARG A 16 -31.96 -55.46 10.35
C ARG A 16 -30.77 -54.90 9.58
N PHE A 17 -30.98 -54.53 8.31
CA PHE A 17 -29.94 -53.91 7.52
C PHE A 17 -29.45 -52.62 8.21
N GLY A 18 -28.15 -52.50 8.49
CA GLY A 18 -27.56 -51.36 9.20
C GLY A 18 -27.59 -51.45 10.75
N GLU A 19 -28.19 -52.49 11.32
CA GLU A 19 -28.17 -52.74 12.76
C GLU A 19 -26.75 -53.07 13.24
N ALA A 20 -26.40 -52.53 14.39
CA ALA A 20 -25.14 -52.84 15.04
C ALA A 20 -25.14 -54.27 15.55
N HIS A 21 -24.02 -54.98 15.41
CA HIS A 21 -23.95 -56.36 15.88
C HIS A 21 -24.22 -56.51 17.39
N ASN A 22 -23.61 -55.65 18.21
CA ASN A 22 -23.88 -55.62 19.66
C ASN A 22 -25.30 -55.15 19.98
N GLY A 23 -25.87 -54.29 19.12
CA GLY A 23 -27.28 -53.90 19.18
C GLY A 23 -28.23 -55.06 19.00
N TYR A 24 -27.97 -55.89 17.98
CA TYR A 24 -28.69 -57.13 17.74
C TYR A 24 -28.58 -58.10 18.93
N LYS A 25 -27.40 -58.24 19.54
CA LYS A 25 -27.23 -59.06 20.75
C LYS A 25 -28.10 -58.58 21.91
N LEU A 26 -28.17 -57.27 22.15
CA LEU A 26 -29.04 -56.70 23.16
C LEU A 26 -30.52 -57.01 22.86
N ARG A 27 -30.93 -56.89 21.59
CA ARG A 27 -32.29 -57.19 21.15
C ARG A 27 -32.64 -58.66 21.28
N LEU A 28 -31.72 -59.56 20.91
CA LEU A 28 -31.87 -61.00 21.06
C LEU A 28 -32.00 -61.40 22.54
N ALA A 29 -31.16 -60.83 23.42
CA ALA A 29 -31.27 -61.06 24.86
C ALA A 29 -32.65 -60.60 25.38
N HIS A 30 -33.06 -59.38 25.02
CA HIS A 30 -34.34 -58.82 25.42
C HIS A 30 -35.54 -59.65 24.93
N ALA A 31 -35.53 -60.10 23.67
CA ALA A 31 -36.60 -60.94 23.11
C ALA A 31 -36.77 -62.29 23.83
N ASN A 32 -35.74 -62.74 24.57
CA ASN A 32 -35.75 -63.96 25.35
C ASN A 32 -35.84 -63.71 26.86
N GLY A 33 -36.25 -62.49 27.28
CA GLY A 33 -36.40 -62.13 28.70
C GLY A 33 -35.08 -62.00 29.47
N LEU A 34 -33.95 -61.96 28.78
CA LEU A 34 -32.63 -61.83 29.39
C LEU A 34 -32.25 -60.36 29.52
N THR A 35 -31.75 -59.98 30.70
CA THR A 35 -31.28 -58.61 30.93
C THR A 35 -29.93 -58.36 30.25
N SER A 36 -29.02 -59.35 30.23
CA SER A 36 -27.66 -59.20 29.72
C SER A 36 -27.37 -60.16 28.56
N PRO A 37 -26.66 -59.73 27.51
CA PRO A 37 -26.24 -60.61 26.42
C PRO A 37 -25.14 -61.59 26.84
N GLY A 38 -24.50 -61.42 28.01
CA GLY A 38 -23.40 -62.30 28.45
C GLY A 38 -23.79 -63.76 28.61
N TRP A 39 -25.08 -64.06 28.83
CA TRP A 39 -25.58 -65.44 28.82
C TRP A 39 -25.53 -66.06 27.40
N LEU A 40 -25.79 -65.27 26.36
CA LEU A 40 -25.71 -65.73 24.96
C LEU A 40 -24.28 -66.09 24.57
N ASP A 41 -23.31 -65.31 25.06
CA ASP A 41 -21.88 -65.55 24.82
C ASP A 41 -21.40 -66.84 25.52
N ASN A 42 -21.92 -67.14 26.73
CA ASN A 42 -21.45 -68.26 27.56
C ASN A 42 -22.21 -69.58 27.38
N CYS A 43 -23.52 -69.54 27.06
CA CYS A 43 -24.39 -70.73 27.12
C CYS A 43 -24.90 -71.20 25.75
N ALA A 44 -24.98 -70.32 24.75
CA ALA A 44 -25.52 -70.67 23.43
C ALA A 44 -24.45 -71.00 22.38
N GLY A 45 -23.16 -70.94 22.73
CA GLY A 45 -22.05 -71.11 21.78
C GLY A 45 -22.02 -70.03 20.69
N LEU A 46 -22.79 -68.95 20.85
CA LEU A 46 -22.85 -67.79 19.96
C LEU A 46 -21.72 -66.80 20.26
N ALA A 47 -20.55 -67.32 20.65
CA ALA A 47 -19.34 -66.54 20.79
C ALA A 47 -18.90 -66.10 19.39
N LEU A 48 -18.93 -64.79 19.16
CA LEU A 48 -18.42 -64.16 17.94
C LEU A 48 -17.10 -63.48 18.26
N PRO A 49 -16.23 -63.28 17.24
CA PRO A 49 -14.84 -62.90 17.46
C PRO A 49 -14.74 -61.59 18.25
N ASP A 50 -13.87 -61.67 19.25
CA ASP A 50 -13.44 -60.66 20.20
C ASP A 50 -14.43 -60.17 21.29
N LYS A 51 -13.85 -60.01 22.49
CA LYS A 51 -14.48 -59.44 23.69
C LYS A 51 -15.26 -58.17 23.31
N PRO A 52 -16.46 -57.93 23.87
CA PRO A 52 -17.14 -56.65 23.71
C PRO A 52 -16.17 -55.56 24.14
N ASP A 53 -15.72 -54.80 23.15
CA ASP A 53 -14.70 -53.80 23.29
C ASP A 53 -15.15 -52.84 24.41
N ALA A 54 -14.22 -52.38 25.25
CA ALA A 54 -14.53 -51.39 26.29
C ALA A 54 -14.88 -50.00 25.69
N SER A 55 -15.18 -49.97 24.39
CA SER A 55 -15.52 -48.79 23.62
C SER A 55 -16.86 -48.21 24.09
N HIS A 56 -16.88 -46.88 24.15
CA HIS A 56 -18.10 -46.14 24.46
C HIS A 56 -19.13 -46.37 23.36
N THR A 57 -20.39 -46.60 23.75
CA THR A 57 -21.52 -46.70 22.83
C THR A 57 -22.43 -45.50 22.98
N ARG A 58 -23.13 -45.17 21.90
CA ARG A 58 -24.02 -44.02 21.78
C ARG A 58 -25.36 -44.50 21.27
N TRP A 59 -26.42 -43.75 21.57
CA TRP A 59 -27.76 -44.10 21.10
C TRP A 59 -28.60 -42.87 20.80
N CYS A 60 -29.65 -43.08 20.01
CA CYS A 60 -30.72 -42.11 19.83
C CYS A 60 -31.93 -42.57 20.65
N PRO A 61 -32.37 -41.80 21.68
CA PRO A 61 -33.56 -42.13 22.45
C PRO A 61 -34.80 -42.31 21.55
N LEU A 62 -34.95 -41.46 20.54
CA LEU A 62 -36.06 -41.51 19.59
C LEU A 62 -36.06 -42.78 18.71
N CYS A 63 -34.89 -43.30 18.31
CA CYS A 63 -34.83 -44.59 17.58
C CYS A 63 -35.19 -45.78 18.47
N LEU A 64 -34.98 -45.66 19.79
CA LEU A 64 -35.32 -46.71 20.73
C LEU A 64 -36.78 -46.63 21.22
N ASP A 65 -37.44 -45.49 21.04
CA ASP A 65 -38.87 -45.27 21.34
C ASP A 65 -39.82 -45.78 20.24
N GLN A 66 -39.29 -46.10 19.05
CA GLN A 66 -40.11 -46.57 17.94
C GLN A 66 -40.70 -47.97 18.23
N GLU A 67 -41.78 -48.33 17.52
CA GLU A 67 -42.38 -49.68 17.56
C GLU A 67 -41.33 -50.79 17.32
N ALA A 68 -40.28 -50.46 16.59
CA ALA A 68 -39.23 -51.36 16.18
C ALA A 68 -37.85 -50.81 16.66
N PRO A 69 -37.51 -50.87 17.96
CA PRO A 69 -36.27 -50.29 18.47
C PRO A 69 -35.04 -50.93 17.83
N THR A 70 -34.14 -50.09 17.31
CA THR A 70 -32.92 -50.54 16.62
C THR A 70 -31.71 -49.76 17.08
N TRP A 71 -30.63 -50.49 17.34
CA TRP A 71 -29.31 -49.92 17.59
C TRP A 71 -28.53 -49.92 16.29
N TRP A 72 -28.24 -48.74 15.74
CA TRP A 72 -27.62 -48.62 14.41
C TRP A 72 -26.09 -48.63 14.47
N GLU A 73 -25.44 -49.31 13.53
CA GLU A 73 -23.97 -49.43 13.46
C GLU A 73 -23.29 -48.05 13.35
N GLN A 74 -23.91 -47.13 12.60
CA GLN A 74 -23.41 -45.76 12.40
C GLN A 74 -23.25 -44.95 13.69
N TRP A 75 -23.92 -45.32 14.80
CA TRP A 75 -23.79 -44.63 16.08
C TRP A 75 -22.39 -44.77 16.70
N SER A 76 -21.66 -45.83 16.35
CA SER A 76 -20.26 -46.04 16.74
C SER A 76 -19.29 -45.17 15.95
N GLY A 77 -19.77 -44.47 14.91
CA GLY A 77 -18.97 -43.67 14.01
C GLY A 77 -18.39 -42.38 14.63
N PRO A 78 -17.55 -41.66 13.86
CA PRO A 78 -16.92 -40.42 14.28
C PRO A 78 -17.89 -39.23 14.38
N VAL A 79 -19.09 -39.35 13.79
CA VAL A 79 -20.14 -38.33 13.76
C VAL A 79 -21.24 -38.72 14.77
N PRO A 80 -21.32 -38.09 15.96
CA PRO A 80 -22.24 -38.47 17.04
C PRO A 80 -23.66 -37.93 16.84
N ILE A 81 -24.27 -38.20 15.69
CA ILE A 81 -25.64 -37.77 15.36
C ILE A 81 -26.51 -38.93 14.90
N CYS A 82 -27.82 -38.77 15.03
CA CYS A 82 -28.80 -39.62 14.39
C CYS A 82 -29.25 -38.96 13.08
N PRO A 83 -29.01 -39.56 11.90
CA PRO A 83 -29.48 -38.98 10.64
C PRO A 83 -31.00 -39.14 10.45
N ILE A 84 -31.62 -40.14 11.10
CA ILE A 84 -33.07 -40.39 11.02
C ILE A 84 -33.85 -39.30 11.76
N HIS A 85 -33.46 -39.02 13.00
CA HIS A 85 -34.14 -38.06 13.87
C HIS A 85 -33.46 -36.69 13.95
N GLN A 86 -32.37 -36.50 13.20
CA GLN A 86 -31.67 -35.22 13.07
C GLN A 86 -31.32 -34.61 14.44
N CYS A 87 -30.82 -35.44 15.34
CA CYS A 87 -30.50 -35.07 16.72
C CYS A 87 -29.11 -35.56 17.12
N TRP A 88 -28.55 -34.96 18.17
CA TRP A 88 -27.35 -35.48 18.81
C TRP A 88 -27.64 -36.83 19.47
N LEU A 89 -26.70 -37.77 19.34
CA LEU A 89 -26.78 -39.01 20.12
C LEU A 89 -26.53 -38.72 21.61
N ALA A 90 -27.07 -39.58 22.46
CA ALA A 90 -26.73 -39.66 23.88
C ALA A 90 -25.56 -40.64 24.09
N ASP A 91 -24.75 -40.39 25.11
CA ASP A 91 -23.61 -41.23 25.50
C ASP A 91 -23.48 -41.43 27.02
N THR A 92 -24.37 -40.80 27.79
CA THR A 92 -24.38 -40.74 29.25
C THR A 92 -25.79 -41.00 29.77
N CYS A 93 -25.92 -41.80 30.83
CA CYS A 93 -27.22 -42.11 31.43
C CYS A 93 -27.63 -41.00 32.40
N GLU A 94 -28.80 -40.37 32.22
CA GLU A 94 -29.31 -39.31 33.10
C GLU A 94 -29.58 -39.77 34.55
N ARG A 95 -29.66 -41.08 34.81
CA ARG A 95 -29.89 -41.62 36.16
C ARG A 95 -28.61 -41.83 36.98
N CYS A 96 -27.52 -42.25 36.34
CA CYS A 96 -26.28 -42.64 37.05
C CYS A 96 -25.04 -41.91 36.57
N ASP A 97 -25.17 -41.01 35.59
CA ASP A 97 -24.13 -40.21 34.94
C ASP A 97 -22.96 -41.00 34.34
N ARG A 98 -23.08 -42.34 34.30
CA ARG A 98 -22.06 -43.20 33.69
C ARG A 98 -22.20 -43.13 32.19
N ARG A 99 -21.05 -43.04 31.51
CA ARG A 99 -21.00 -43.25 30.07
C ARG A 99 -21.43 -44.66 29.71
N LEU A 100 -22.21 -44.76 28.65
CA LEU A 100 -22.64 -46.05 28.14
C LEU A 100 -21.51 -46.71 27.36
N ASN A 101 -21.36 -48.01 27.57
CA ASN A 101 -20.53 -48.94 26.84
C ASN A 101 -21.29 -50.25 26.72
N TRP A 102 -20.80 -51.18 25.91
CA TRP A 102 -21.53 -52.43 25.67
C TRP A 102 -21.69 -53.32 26.91
N ARG A 103 -20.92 -53.12 27.99
CA ARG A 103 -21.06 -53.89 29.24
C ARG A 103 -22.22 -53.40 30.11
N ASN A 104 -22.42 -52.09 30.16
CA ASN A 104 -23.48 -51.47 30.97
C ASN A 104 -24.74 -51.09 30.15
N ALA A 105 -24.72 -51.26 28.83
CA ALA A 105 -25.91 -51.17 27.98
C ALA A 105 -26.83 -52.37 28.18
N ARG A 106 -28.13 -52.10 28.20
CA ARG A 106 -29.23 -53.06 28.03
C ARG A 106 -30.03 -52.60 26.81
N PHE A 107 -30.97 -53.41 26.32
CA PHE A 107 -31.66 -53.09 25.06
C PHE A 107 -32.38 -51.73 25.08
N LEU A 108 -33.12 -51.43 26.15
CA LEU A 108 -33.86 -50.17 26.33
C LEU A 108 -33.49 -49.43 27.64
N SER A 109 -32.52 -49.94 28.40
CA SER A 109 -32.14 -49.41 29.71
C SER A 109 -30.62 -49.43 29.93
N CYS A 110 -30.16 -48.70 30.93
CA CYS A 110 -28.81 -48.84 31.47
C CYS A 110 -28.79 -49.97 32.51
N SER A 111 -27.62 -50.51 32.82
CA SER A 111 -27.46 -51.50 33.89
C SER A 111 -27.84 -50.99 35.29
N CYS A 112 -27.94 -49.67 35.48
CA CYS A 112 -28.51 -49.07 36.70
C CYS A 112 -30.05 -49.04 36.72
N GLY A 113 -30.71 -49.50 35.66
CA GLY A 113 -32.16 -49.44 35.49
C GLY A 113 -32.70 -48.09 35.01
N GLY A 114 -31.85 -47.13 34.63
CA GLY A 114 -32.30 -45.91 33.96
C GLY A 114 -32.79 -46.20 32.54
N SER A 115 -33.91 -45.61 32.12
CA SER A 115 -34.41 -45.77 30.75
C SER A 115 -33.51 -45.04 29.76
N LEU A 116 -33.25 -45.65 28.60
CA LEU A 116 -32.51 -45.01 27.50
C LEU A 116 -33.42 -44.22 26.55
N VAL A 117 -34.73 -44.42 26.66
CA VAL A 117 -35.76 -43.88 25.77
C VAL A 117 -36.27 -42.53 26.28
N THR A 118 -36.34 -42.34 27.60
CA THR A 118 -36.89 -41.11 28.23
C THR A 118 -35.93 -39.93 28.21
N ILE A 119 -34.74 -40.10 27.63
CA ILE A 119 -33.67 -39.09 27.64
C ILE A 119 -33.98 -38.01 26.63
N THR A 120 -33.80 -36.76 27.04
CA THR A 120 -34.15 -35.61 26.19
C THR A 120 -33.17 -35.50 25.03
N SER A 121 -33.68 -35.68 23.81
CA SER A 121 -32.87 -35.55 22.59
C SER A 121 -32.70 -34.09 22.21
N THR A 122 -31.47 -33.69 21.87
CA THR A 122 -31.18 -32.31 21.42
C THR A 122 -31.14 -32.27 19.89
N PRO A 123 -31.99 -31.48 19.23
CA PRO A 123 -32.01 -31.38 17.76
C PRO A 123 -30.72 -30.75 17.23
N LEU A 124 -30.40 -31.05 15.96
CA LEU A 124 -29.36 -30.35 15.21
C LEU A 124 -29.86 -28.97 14.78
N ASN A 125 -28.97 -27.99 14.73
CA ASN A 125 -29.30 -26.67 14.17
C ASN A 125 -29.20 -26.69 12.63
N ALA A 126 -29.67 -25.63 11.98
CA ALA A 126 -29.68 -25.51 10.52
C ALA A 126 -28.28 -25.71 9.90
N ASP A 127 -27.24 -25.09 10.47
CA ASP A 127 -25.87 -25.22 9.96
C ASP A 127 -25.37 -26.68 9.96
N LEU A 128 -25.68 -27.43 11.01
CA LEU A 128 -25.29 -28.84 11.11
C LEU A 128 -26.13 -29.71 10.19
N MET A 129 -27.42 -29.39 10.02
CA MET A 129 -28.28 -30.04 9.04
C MET A 129 -27.71 -29.90 7.64
N GLU A 130 -27.27 -28.70 7.27
CA GLU A 130 -26.63 -28.43 5.98
C GLU A 130 -25.31 -29.20 5.82
N LEU A 131 -24.47 -29.27 6.86
CA LEU A 131 -23.22 -30.04 6.80
C LEU A 131 -23.44 -31.55 6.63
N ILE A 132 -24.54 -32.13 7.12
CA ILE A 132 -24.79 -33.58 7.06
C ILE A 132 -25.61 -33.99 5.84
N SER A 133 -26.13 -33.02 5.09
CA SER A 133 -26.83 -33.25 3.82
C SER A 133 -25.95 -34.05 2.85
N PRO A 134 -26.54 -34.91 2.00
CA PRO A 134 -25.80 -35.67 0.99
C PRO A 134 -24.86 -34.78 0.18
N SER A 135 -23.73 -35.34 -0.26
CA SER A 135 -22.80 -34.62 -1.14
C SER A 135 -23.48 -34.33 -2.47
N ASP A 136 -23.68 -33.04 -2.76
CA ASP A 136 -24.17 -32.56 -4.03
C ASP A 136 -22.99 -32.04 -4.86
N GLN A 137 -22.75 -32.68 -6.01
CA GLN A 137 -21.67 -32.29 -6.93
C GLN A 137 -21.99 -31.00 -7.70
N HIS A 138 -23.24 -30.54 -7.72
CA HIS A 138 -23.65 -29.29 -8.36
C HIS A 138 -23.61 -28.08 -7.42
N SER A 139 -23.40 -28.29 -6.12
CA SER A 139 -23.31 -27.20 -5.16
C SER A 139 -22.02 -26.40 -5.35
N SER A 140 -22.14 -25.06 -5.38
CA SER A 140 -21.01 -24.14 -5.43
C SER A 140 -20.26 -24.04 -4.09
N SER A 141 -20.79 -24.63 -3.03
CA SER A 141 -20.19 -24.62 -1.69
C SER A 141 -18.89 -25.42 -1.67
N TRP A 142 -17.80 -24.80 -1.21
CA TRP A 142 -16.46 -25.41 -1.19
C TRP A 142 -16.39 -26.72 -0.39
N TRP A 143 -17.30 -26.95 0.56
CA TRP A 143 -17.35 -28.16 1.39
C TRP A 143 -18.30 -29.23 0.85
N ALA A 144 -19.09 -28.97 -0.21
CA ALA A 144 -20.13 -29.89 -0.70
C ALA A 144 -19.56 -31.21 -1.23
N HIS A 145 -18.38 -31.18 -1.84
CA HIS A 145 -17.70 -32.38 -2.32
C HIS A 145 -17.06 -33.23 -1.20
N LEU A 146 -16.96 -32.71 0.03
CA LEU A 146 -16.48 -33.46 1.18
C LEU A 146 -17.57 -34.43 1.65
N ASN A 147 -17.17 -35.63 2.09
CA ASN A 147 -18.08 -36.52 2.80
C ASN A 147 -18.42 -35.95 4.20
N VAL A 148 -19.50 -36.45 4.80
CA VAL A 148 -20.02 -35.96 6.09
C VAL A 148 -18.95 -36.02 7.20
N GLU A 149 -18.15 -37.08 7.27
CA GLU A 149 -17.09 -37.20 8.26
C GLU A 149 -16.01 -36.12 8.11
N HIS A 150 -15.59 -35.84 6.87
CA HIS A 150 -14.63 -34.81 6.55
C HIS A 150 -15.14 -33.41 6.88
N ARG A 151 -16.41 -33.13 6.57
CA ARG A 151 -17.08 -31.88 6.97
C ARG A 151 -17.08 -31.75 8.50
N TRP A 152 -17.47 -32.81 9.19
CA TRP A 152 -17.54 -32.86 10.65
C TRP A 152 -16.17 -32.65 11.33
N ARG A 153 -15.13 -33.32 10.84
CA ARG A 153 -13.74 -33.14 11.32
C ARG A 153 -13.27 -31.70 11.12
N THR A 154 -13.64 -31.09 9.99
CA THR A 154 -13.29 -29.71 9.66
C THR A 154 -14.00 -28.71 10.59
N ALA A 155 -15.32 -28.83 10.74
CA ALA A 155 -16.09 -28.04 11.68
C ALA A 155 -15.53 -28.16 13.11
N ARG A 156 -15.27 -29.38 13.58
CA ARG A 156 -14.69 -29.61 14.90
C ARG A 156 -13.36 -28.87 15.10
N LEU A 157 -12.46 -28.87 14.10
CA LEU A 157 -11.20 -28.14 14.21
C LEU A 157 -11.44 -26.62 14.26
N LEU A 158 -12.24 -26.08 13.35
CA LEU A 158 -12.46 -24.64 13.23
C LEU A 158 -13.14 -24.06 14.48
N GLY A 159 -14.17 -24.72 14.98
CA GLY A 159 -14.81 -24.24 16.21
C GLY A 159 -13.98 -24.52 17.47
N ALA A 160 -13.12 -25.54 17.48
CA ALA A 160 -12.13 -25.67 18.55
C ALA A 160 -11.14 -24.50 18.56
N LEU A 161 -10.71 -24.02 17.38
CA LEU A 161 -9.89 -22.81 17.28
C LEU A 161 -10.66 -21.58 17.75
N GLN A 162 -11.94 -21.44 17.38
CA GLN A 162 -12.77 -20.31 17.81
C GLN A 162 -12.98 -20.27 19.33
N ASN A 163 -13.30 -21.42 19.92
CA ASN A 163 -13.69 -21.50 21.32
C ASN A 163 -12.49 -21.47 22.27
N PHE A 164 -11.36 -22.04 21.85
CA PHE A 164 -10.23 -22.27 22.73
C PHE A 164 -8.93 -21.58 22.26
N GLY A 165 -8.88 -21.06 21.04
CA GLY A 165 -7.67 -20.45 20.48
C GLY A 165 -6.56 -21.47 20.16
N LEU A 166 -5.33 -20.99 20.02
CA LEU A 166 -4.19 -21.80 19.55
C LEU A 166 -3.43 -22.52 20.67
N ASN A 167 -3.36 -21.91 21.86
CA ASN A 167 -2.52 -22.36 22.97
C ASN A 167 -3.23 -23.33 23.92
N ASN A 168 -4.56 -23.28 23.97
CA ASN A 168 -5.32 -24.22 24.78
C ASN A 168 -5.29 -25.59 24.10
N LYS A 169 -5.04 -26.65 24.88
CA LYS A 169 -5.16 -28.04 24.43
C LYS A 169 -6.63 -28.46 24.64
N PRO A 170 -7.52 -28.28 23.65
CA PRO A 170 -8.96 -28.37 23.89
C PRO A 170 -9.43 -29.81 24.11
N LEU A 171 -8.55 -30.79 23.88
CA LEU A 171 -8.84 -32.21 23.80
C LEU A 171 -7.97 -33.04 24.77
N LYS A 172 -7.60 -32.49 25.94
CA LYS A 172 -6.89 -33.26 26.98
C LYS A 172 -7.85 -34.31 27.61
N LYS A 173 -7.76 -35.53 27.07
CA LYS A 173 -8.18 -36.90 27.47
C LYS A 173 -9.20 -37.20 28.59
N ALA A 174 -9.48 -36.36 29.59
CA ALA A 174 -10.42 -36.72 30.67
C ALA A 174 -11.82 -36.12 30.49
N SER A 175 -11.91 -34.86 30.05
CA SER A 175 -13.18 -34.11 29.90
C SER A 175 -13.65 -33.96 28.45
N ALA A 176 -12.87 -34.45 27.47
CA ALA A 176 -13.03 -34.15 26.04
C ALA A 176 -13.92 -35.12 25.24
N ASN A 177 -14.61 -36.06 25.89
CA ASN A 177 -15.22 -37.21 25.19
C ASN A 177 -16.72 -37.38 25.42
N THR A 178 -17.42 -36.43 26.05
CA THR A 178 -18.90 -36.46 26.05
C THR A 178 -19.41 -35.69 24.84
N ILE A 179 -20.46 -36.18 24.21
CA ILE A 179 -21.13 -35.50 23.10
C ILE A 179 -21.50 -34.06 23.48
N GLN A 180 -21.95 -33.83 24.72
CA GLN A 180 -22.31 -32.50 25.23
C GLN A 180 -21.19 -31.46 25.04
N HIS A 181 -19.95 -31.79 25.40
CA HIS A 181 -18.79 -30.89 25.21
C HIS A 181 -18.39 -30.70 23.73
N LEU A 182 -18.79 -31.60 22.84
CA LEU A 182 -18.51 -31.50 21.41
C LEU A 182 -19.52 -30.61 20.67
N ARG A 183 -20.74 -30.43 21.21
CA ARG A 183 -21.82 -29.70 20.53
C ARG A 183 -21.43 -28.26 20.18
N SER A 184 -20.90 -27.52 21.16
CA SER A 184 -20.55 -26.10 20.98
C SER A 184 -19.41 -25.90 19.96
N PRO A 185 -18.25 -26.58 20.05
CA PRO A 185 -17.21 -26.46 19.04
C PRO A 185 -17.67 -26.87 17.65
N ILE A 186 -18.48 -27.91 17.51
CA ILE A 186 -18.91 -28.37 16.19
C ILE A 186 -19.94 -27.42 15.57
N GLY A 187 -20.93 -26.95 16.33
CA GLY A 187 -21.88 -25.93 15.85
C GLY A 187 -21.18 -24.63 15.46
N THR A 188 -20.23 -24.16 16.28
CA THR A 188 -19.44 -22.96 15.96
C THR A 188 -18.60 -23.14 14.70
N GLY A 189 -18.00 -24.33 14.54
CA GLY A 189 -17.24 -24.67 13.36
C GLY A 189 -18.09 -24.78 12.10
N ALA A 190 -19.32 -25.27 12.22
CA ALA A 190 -20.27 -25.33 11.11
C ALA A 190 -20.58 -23.92 10.59
N ALA A 191 -20.93 -22.99 11.48
CA ALA A 191 -21.15 -21.59 11.12
C ALA A 191 -19.95 -20.97 10.37
N ILE A 192 -18.71 -21.28 10.79
CA ILE A 192 -17.50 -20.81 10.09
C ILE A 192 -17.37 -21.45 8.71
N MET A 193 -17.67 -22.74 8.55
CA MET A 193 -17.61 -23.41 7.26
C MET A 193 -18.62 -22.84 6.26
N LEU A 194 -19.85 -22.59 6.71
CA LEU A 194 -20.93 -22.00 5.92
C LEU A 194 -20.64 -20.54 5.58
N GLY A 195 -20.09 -19.77 6.53
CA GLY A 195 -19.68 -18.38 6.33
C GLY A 195 -18.43 -18.19 5.45
N GLY A 196 -17.77 -19.29 5.05
CA GLY A 196 -16.70 -19.28 4.07
C GLY A 196 -15.47 -18.47 4.47
N GLU A 197 -14.87 -17.80 3.47
CA GLU A 197 -13.63 -17.06 3.63
C GLU A 197 -13.70 -15.95 4.67
N ILE A 198 -14.81 -15.19 4.67
CA ILE A 198 -15.01 -14.05 5.58
C ILE A 198 -15.03 -14.53 7.03
N ALA A 199 -15.86 -15.53 7.35
CA ALA A 199 -15.93 -16.09 8.70
C ALA A 199 -14.60 -16.71 9.15
N PHE A 200 -13.83 -17.28 8.22
CA PHE A 200 -12.49 -17.79 8.51
C PHE A 200 -11.47 -16.67 8.78
N HIS A 201 -11.53 -15.54 8.05
CA HIS A 201 -10.71 -14.37 8.35
C HIS A 201 -11.03 -13.77 9.71
N ASP A 202 -12.31 -13.72 10.09
CA ASP A 202 -12.77 -13.34 11.45
C ASP A 202 -12.16 -14.24 12.52
N LEU A 203 -12.18 -15.56 12.29
CA LEU A 203 -11.49 -16.53 13.16
C LEU A 203 -9.99 -16.20 13.27
N LEU A 204 -9.30 -15.95 12.15
CA LEU A 204 -7.88 -15.60 12.17
C LEU A 204 -7.61 -14.32 12.96
N ARG A 205 -8.42 -13.26 12.79
CA ARG A 205 -8.29 -12.04 13.59
C ARG A 205 -8.41 -12.33 15.09
N ARG A 206 -9.37 -13.16 15.47
CA ARG A 206 -9.63 -13.51 16.88
C ARG A 206 -8.50 -14.33 17.50
N ILE A 207 -7.94 -15.31 16.78
CA ILE A 207 -6.96 -16.24 17.35
C ILE A 207 -5.51 -15.77 17.19
N ARG A 208 -5.28 -14.67 16.46
CA ARG A 208 -3.96 -14.08 16.26
C ARG A 208 -3.33 -13.71 17.61
N MET A 209 -2.09 -14.11 17.81
CA MET A 209 -1.29 -13.67 18.96
C MET A 209 -0.83 -12.23 18.75
N ALA A 210 -0.95 -11.41 19.80
CA ALA A 210 -0.50 -10.02 19.76
C ALA A 210 0.99 -9.92 19.42
N PRO A 211 1.41 -8.92 18.62
CA PRO A 211 2.82 -8.66 18.38
C PRO A 211 3.53 -8.24 19.67
N SER A 212 4.79 -8.61 19.81
CA SER A 212 5.65 -8.06 20.85
C SER A 212 5.81 -6.54 20.63
N SER A 213 5.84 -5.76 21.70
CA SER A 213 5.84 -4.28 21.68
C SER A 213 6.96 -3.63 20.86
N ALA A 214 8.02 -4.37 20.50
CA ALA A 214 9.16 -3.88 19.74
C ALA A 214 9.09 -4.14 18.22
N THR A 215 8.02 -4.74 17.70
CA THR A 215 7.95 -5.17 16.29
C THR A 215 6.60 -4.90 15.63
N SER A 216 6.62 -4.30 14.43
CA SER A 216 5.43 -4.11 13.60
C SER A 216 5.16 -5.29 12.66
N ALA A 217 6.08 -6.23 12.48
CA ALA A 217 5.84 -7.45 11.70
C ALA A 217 5.97 -8.73 12.56
N GLN A 218 5.20 -9.77 12.24
CA GLN A 218 5.27 -11.09 12.88
C GLN A 218 5.58 -12.20 11.87
N LEU A 219 6.16 -13.31 12.31
CA LEU A 219 6.18 -14.54 11.50
C LEU A 219 4.83 -15.26 11.63
N MET A 220 4.48 -16.05 10.61
CA MET A 220 3.30 -16.93 10.66
C MET A 220 3.28 -17.84 11.90
N GLY A 221 4.45 -18.34 12.30
CA GLY A 221 4.58 -19.19 13.50
C GLY A 221 4.35 -18.44 14.81
N ASP A 222 4.65 -17.14 14.85
CA ASP A 222 4.48 -16.29 16.03
C ASP A 222 3.03 -15.80 16.13
N ALA A 223 2.47 -15.35 15.01
CA ALA A 223 1.07 -14.89 14.92
C ALA A 223 0.08 -16.04 15.11
N PHE A 224 0.41 -17.23 14.57
CA PHE A 224 -0.47 -18.40 14.59
C PHE A 224 0.27 -19.70 14.98
N PRO A 225 0.70 -19.86 16.25
CA PRO A 225 1.43 -21.04 16.69
C PRO A 225 0.72 -22.36 16.36
N ALA A 226 1.44 -23.27 15.69
CA ALA A 226 0.98 -24.60 15.29
C ALA A 226 -0.26 -24.67 14.37
N LEU A 227 -0.82 -23.55 13.89
CA LEU A 227 -2.02 -23.52 13.05
C LEU A 227 -1.82 -24.35 11.77
N LEU A 228 -0.74 -24.09 11.03
CA LEU A 228 -0.43 -24.80 9.79
C LEU A 228 -0.26 -26.32 10.02
N THR A 229 0.33 -26.71 11.15
CA THR A 229 0.49 -28.12 11.53
C THR A 229 -0.86 -28.77 11.84
N LYS A 230 -1.75 -28.06 12.55
CA LYS A 230 -3.11 -28.55 12.85
C LYS A 230 -3.93 -28.73 11.57
N ILE A 231 -3.89 -27.76 10.66
CA ILE A 231 -4.58 -27.84 9.35
C ILE A 231 -4.09 -29.08 8.57
N ARG A 232 -2.77 -29.21 8.37
CA ARG A 232 -2.22 -30.32 7.58
C ARG A 232 -2.43 -31.70 8.18
N ARG A 233 -2.46 -31.80 9.52
CA ARG A 233 -2.59 -33.08 10.21
C ARG A 233 -4.04 -33.53 10.39
N GLN A 234 -4.98 -32.59 10.55
CA GLN A 234 -6.35 -32.92 10.98
C GLN A 234 -7.40 -32.81 9.86
N LEU A 235 -7.09 -32.09 8.78
CA LEU A 235 -8.03 -31.88 7.69
C LEU A 235 -7.72 -32.77 6.48
N PRO A 236 -8.72 -33.16 5.68
CA PRO A 236 -8.50 -33.83 4.39
C PRO A 236 -7.87 -32.88 3.38
N HIS A 237 -7.16 -33.42 2.38
CA HIS A 237 -6.39 -32.64 1.41
C HIS A 237 -7.18 -31.51 0.73
N SER A 238 -8.40 -31.80 0.25
CA SER A 238 -9.22 -30.79 -0.43
C SER A 238 -9.65 -29.64 0.48
N ALA A 239 -9.96 -29.92 1.75
CA ALA A 239 -10.22 -28.86 2.74
C ALA A 239 -8.94 -28.07 3.08
N GLN A 240 -7.78 -28.72 3.10
CA GLN A 240 -6.50 -28.04 3.32
C GLN A 240 -6.22 -27.02 2.22
N GLU A 241 -6.44 -27.35 0.95
CA GLU A 241 -6.18 -26.45 -0.18
C GLU A 241 -7.00 -25.17 -0.07
N VAL A 242 -8.31 -25.30 0.18
CA VAL A 242 -9.22 -24.16 0.32
C VAL A 242 -8.82 -23.28 1.52
N ILE A 243 -8.66 -23.89 2.70
CA ILE A 243 -8.34 -23.15 3.93
C ILE A 243 -6.96 -22.50 3.85
N LEU A 244 -5.96 -23.16 3.26
CA LEU A 244 -4.65 -22.55 3.02
C LEU A 244 -4.71 -21.44 1.97
N GLY A 245 -5.63 -21.52 1.01
CA GLY A 245 -5.99 -20.42 0.12
C GLY A 245 -6.46 -19.20 0.91
N TRP A 246 -7.43 -19.37 1.80
CA TRP A 246 -7.93 -18.30 2.66
C TRP A 246 -6.89 -17.74 3.64
N VAL A 247 -5.97 -18.58 4.13
CA VAL A 247 -4.81 -18.10 4.89
C VAL A 247 -3.97 -17.15 4.03
N ARG A 248 -3.71 -17.48 2.75
CA ARG A 248 -2.91 -16.61 1.87
C ARG A 248 -3.60 -15.28 1.57
N THR A 249 -4.91 -15.29 1.31
CA THR A 249 -5.67 -14.05 1.06
C THR A 249 -5.71 -13.16 2.29
N TYR A 250 -5.96 -13.74 3.48
CA TYR A 250 -5.86 -13.00 4.75
C TYR A 250 -4.48 -12.35 4.93
N LEU A 251 -3.40 -13.10 4.68
CA LEU A 251 -2.04 -12.55 4.79
C LEU A 251 -1.81 -11.43 3.77
N GLN A 252 -2.37 -11.54 2.56
CA GLN A 252 -2.26 -10.51 1.52
C GLN A 252 -2.93 -9.21 1.94
N GLU A 253 -4.08 -9.27 2.59
CA GLU A 253 -4.72 -8.10 3.20
C GLU A 253 -3.84 -7.50 4.29
N GLN A 254 -3.35 -8.34 5.22
CA GLN A 254 -2.50 -7.87 6.33
C GLN A 254 -1.15 -7.31 5.87
N SER A 255 -0.64 -7.73 4.70
CA SER A 255 0.63 -7.23 4.16
C SER A 255 0.63 -5.73 3.83
N LYS A 256 -0.57 -5.14 3.68
CA LYS A 256 -0.76 -3.71 3.42
C LYS A 256 -0.86 -2.89 4.70
N ASN A 257 -1.05 -3.55 5.85
CA ASN A 257 -1.25 -2.93 7.14
C ASN A 257 0.07 -2.82 7.91
N ALA A 258 0.07 -2.01 8.97
CA ALA A 258 1.22 -1.84 9.85
C ALA A 258 1.65 -3.16 10.52
N GLU A 259 0.71 -4.09 10.75
CA GLU A 259 0.93 -5.36 11.43
C GLU A 259 1.11 -6.55 10.47
N ALA A 260 2.00 -6.43 9.49
CA ALA A 260 2.16 -7.46 8.46
C ALA A 260 2.64 -8.81 9.05
N ILE A 261 2.12 -9.90 8.47
CA ILE A 261 2.51 -11.27 8.83
C ILE A 261 3.30 -11.88 7.69
N SER A 262 4.53 -12.30 7.99
CA SER A 262 5.42 -12.90 6.99
C SER A 262 5.31 -14.43 7.01
N TRP A 263 5.01 -14.98 5.84
CA TRP A 263 5.09 -16.42 5.57
C TRP A 263 5.81 -16.68 4.26
N LYS A 264 7.06 -17.16 4.31
CA LYS A 264 7.92 -17.34 3.12
C LYS A 264 7.25 -18.15 2.00
N ALA A 265 6.51 -19.20 2.34
CA ALA A 265 5.84 -20.06 1.36
C ALA A 265 4.67 -19.36 0.64
N SER A 266 4.07 -18.33 1.25
CA SER A 266 2.97 -17.56 0.63
C SER A 266 3.47 -16.57 -0.43
N ARG A 267 4.74 -16.13 -0.35
CA ARG A 267 5.32 -15.05 -1.16
C ARG A 267 4.57 -13.70 -1.06
N VAL A 268 3.71 -13.53 -0.06
CA VAL A 268 2.90 -12.33 0.16
C VAL A 268 3.74 -11.13 0.63
N THR A 269 4.85 -11.39 1.31
CA THR A 269 5.80 -10.36 1.76
C THR A 269 7.20 -10.66 1.22
N LEU A 270 7.92 -9.64 0.82
CA LEU A 270 9.31 -9.68 0.38
C LEU A 270 10.26 -9.25 1.50
N SER A 271 11.43 -9.88 1.55
CA SER A 271 12.54 -9.45 2.41
C SER A 271 13.30 -8.28 1.78
N ALA A 272 14.16 -7.62 2.57
CA ALA A 272 15.05 -6.58 2.07
C ALA A 272 15.89 -7.07 0.87
N THR A 273 16.47 -8.27 0.95
CA THR A 273 17.28 -8.86 -0.13
C THR A 273 16.46 -9.07 -1.41
N GLU A 274 15.23 -9.54 -1.29
CA GLU A 274 14.36 -9.77 -2.45
C GLU A 274 13.90 -8.44 -3.07
N CYS A 275 13.58 -7.44 -2.25
CA CYS A 275 13.29 -6.07 -2.72
C CYS A 275 14.50 -5.48 -3.46
N ALA A 276 15.70 -5.64 -2.90
CA ALA A 276 16.95 -5.15 -3.49
C ALA A 276 17.22 -5.77 -4.87
N LYS A 277 17.01 -7.08 -4.99
CA LYS A 277 17.14 -7.81 -6.24
C LYS A 277 16.18 -7.28 -7.31
N ARG A 278 14.90 -7.07 -6.95
CA ARG A 278 13.89 -6.53 -7.88
C ARG A 278 14.15 -5.08 -8.27
N LEU A 279 14.63 -4.26 -7.33
CA LEU A 279 14.96 -2.86 -7.60
C LEU A 279 16.35 -2.66 -8.24
N HIS A 280 17.15 -3.72 -8.39
CA HIS A 280 18.53 -3.67 -8.86
C HIS A 280 19.43 -2.72 -8.04
N ILE A 281 19.31 -2.80 -6.72
CA ILE A 281 20.08 -1.99 -5.75
C ILE A 281 20.78 -2.88 -4.72
N ARG A 282 21.66 -2.29 -3.92
CA ARG A 282 22.24 -2.97 -2.76
C ARG A 282 21.20 -3.05 -1.61
N PRO A 283 21.14 -4.15 -0.83
CA PRO A 283 20.15 -4.34 0.23
C PRO A 283 20.06 -3.23 1.27
N GLU A 284 21.19 -2.58 1.56
CA GLU A 284 21.30 -1.50 2.57
C GLU A 284 20.52 -0.25 2.14
N ARG A 285 20.28 -0.07 0.84
CA ARG A 285 19.56 1.08 0.28
C ARG A 285 18.05 0.89 0.21
N VAL A 286 17.53 -0.30 0.51
CA VAL A 286 16.09 -0.59 0.37
C VAL A 286 15.25 0.33 1.24
N LEU A 287 15.65 0.54 2.50
CA LEU A 287 14.93 1.44 3.41
C LEU A 287 14.94 2.89 2.94
N GLU A 288 16.10 3.38 2.49
CA GLU A 288 16.24 4.72 1.91
C GLU A 288 15.29 4.93 0.73
N ILE A 289 15.24 3.96 -0.20
CA ILE A 289 14.36 4.05 -1.38
C ILE A 289 12.89 3.98 -0.98
N LEU A 290 12.50 3.06 -0.10
CA LEU A 290 11.11 2.96 0.37
C LEU A 290 10.66 4.27 1.04
N ALA A 291 11.49 4.85 1.92
CA ALA A 291 11.22 6.12 2.58
C ALA A 291 11.08 7.28 1.58
N SER A 292 11.92 7.32 0.54
CA SER A 292 11.83 8.35 -0.51
C SER A 292 10.52 8.31 -1.31
N HIS A 293 9.82 7.16 -1.26
CA HIS A 293 8.52 6.96 -1.87
C HIS A 293 7.36 7.04 -0.86
N GLY A 294 7.61 7.50 0.37
CA GLY A 294 6.59 7.63 1.42
C GLY A 294 6.15 6.32 2.05
N VAL A 295 6.95 5.25 1.91
CA VAL A 295 6.62 3.93 2.43
C VAL A 295 7.43 3.62 3.68
N ALA A 296 6.74 3.41 4.80
CA ALA A 296 7.31 2.87 6.03
C ALA A 296 6.94 1.38 6.15
N PRO A 297 7.84 0.44 5.78
CA PRO A 297 7.50 -0.98 5.78
C PRO A 297 7.45 -1.55 7.20
N PRO A 298 6.53 -2.47 7.48
CA PRO A 298 6.56 -3.28 8.69
C PRO A 298 7.90 -4.00 8.86
N ALA A 299 8.39 -4.07 10.10
CA ALA A 299 9.70 -4.64 10.42
C ALA A 299 9.65 -5.43 11.72
N ARG A 300 10.48 -6.47 11.79
CA ARG A 300 10.71 -7.27 13.00
C ARG A 300 12.20 -7.30 13.34
N ILE A 301 12.51 -7.40 14.63
CA ILE A 301 13.87 -7.55 15.12
C ILE A 301 14.08 -9.03 15.47
N THR A 302 15.17 -9.64 15.00
CA THR A 302 15.53 -11.02 15.37
C THR A 302 16.17 -11.06 16.76
N GLY A 303 16.25 -12.24 17.39
CA GLY A 303 16.98 -12.40 18.66
C GLY A 303 18.47 -12.00 18.59
N ALA A 304 19.05 -11.95 17.38
CA ALA A 304 20.40 -11.45 17.14
C ALA A 304 20.45 -9.93 16.81
N GLY A 305 19.36 -9.20 17.03
CA GLY A 305 19.26 -7.75 16.79
C GLY A 305 19.09 -7.33 15.32
N ARG A 306 18.91 -8.26 14.37
CA ARG A 306 18.79 -7.92 12.95
C ARG A 306 17.39 -7.46 12.60
N THR A 307 17.28 -6.35 11.86
CA THR A 307 16.00 -5.87 11.33
C THR A 307 15.61 -6.62 10.06
N MET A 308 14.42 -7.21 10.05
CA MET A 308 13.86 -7.97 8.94
C MET A 308 12.59 -7.27 8.45
N LEU A 309 12.62 -6.79 7.20
CA LEU A 309 11.50 -6.09 6.58
C LEU A 309 10.47 -7.07 6.01
N ALA A 310 9.20 -6.64 6.03
CA ALA A 310 8.09 -7.29 5.34
C ALA A 310 7.44 -6.27 4.39
N VAL A 311 7.69 -6.41 3.09
CA VAL A 311 7.19 -5.46 2.07
C VAL A 311 6.25 -6.18 1.10
N ALA A 312 5.06 -5.64 0.84
CA ALA A 312 4.16 -6.21 -0.16
C ALA A 312 4.76 -6.09 -1.59
N PRO A 313 4.66 -7.12 -2.46
CA PRO A 313 5.16 -7.08 -3.84
C PRO A 313 4.64 -5.90 -4.66
N SER A 314 3.36 -5.55 -4.49
CA SER A 314 2.71 -4.42 -5.18
C SER A 314 3.38 -3.07 -4.90
N VAL A 315 3.99 -2.90 -3.72
CA VAL A 315 4.74 -1.68 -3.38
C VAL A 315 6.01 -1.58 -4.24
N ILE A 316 6.73 -2.68 -4.42
CA ILE A 316 7.94 -2.72 -5.25
C ILE A 316 7.58 -2.50 -6.72
N GLU A 317 6.51 -3.13 -7.19
CA GLU A 317 5.99 -2.93 -8.56
C GLU A 317 5.59 -1.47 -8.80
N ALA A 318 4.96 -0.81 -7.81
CA ALA A 318 4.64 0.61 -7.88
C ALA A 318 5.88 1.51 -7.92
N ILE A 319 6.96 1.15 -7.21
CA ILE A 319 8.23 1.89 -7.25
C ILE A 319 8.94 1.68 -8.59
N GLN A 320 8.94 0.46 -9.11
CA GLN A 320 9.51 0.14 -10.42
C GLN A 320 8.78 0.89 -11.54
N SER A 321 7.44 0.90 -11.53
CA SER A 321 6.65 1.61 -12.54
C SER A 321 6.88 3.11 -12.49
N LYS A 322 6.96 3.72 -11.30
CA LYS A 322 7.35 5.13 -11.13
C LYS A 322 8.78 5.40 -11.62
N SER A 323 9.71 4.49 -11.34
CA SER A 323 11.10 4.62 -11.76
C SER A 323 11.28 4.49 -13.28
N ALA A 324 10.48 3.66 -13.94
CA ALA A 324 10.48 3.50 -15.39
C ALA A 324 10.00 4.77 -16.12
N ARG A 325 9.21 5.62 -15.47
CA ARG A 325 8.78 6.93 -16.02
C ARG A 325 9.88 7.99 -15.97
N LYS A 326 10.92 7.79 -15.16
CA LYS A 326 11.99 8.77 -14.95
C LYS A 326 13.08 8.67 -16.04
N LEU A 327 13.32 9.78 -16.73
CA LEU A 327 14.37 9.92 -17.73
C LEU A 327 15.53 10.77 -17.18
N PRO A 328 16.81 10.45 -17.52
CA PRO A 328 17.91 11.38 -17.29
C PRO A 328 17.64 12.73 -17.96
N HIS A 329 18.03 13.84 -17.32
CA HIS A 329 17.75 15.18 -17.87
C HIS A 329 18.28 15.38 -19.31
N ALA A 330 19.43 14.79 -19.64
CA ALA A 330 19.99 14.84 -20.99
C ALA A 330 19.12 14.12 -22.04
N ALA A 331 18.54 12.97 -21.67
CA ALA A 331 17.63 12.24 -22.54
C ALA A 331 16.30 13.01 -22.71
N ALA A 332 15.73 13.49 -21.60
CA ALA A 332 14.53 14.31 -21.62
C ALA A 332 14.72 15.59 -22.46
N SER A 333 15.89 16.21 -22.38
CA SER A 333 16.22 17.40 -23.17
C SER A 333 16.17 17.13 -24.68
N LYS A 334 16.68 15.97 -25.13
CA LYS A 334 16.63 15.55 -26.54
C LYS A 334 15.21 15.22 -27.00
N ILE A 335 14.43 14.55 -26.16
CA ILE A 335 13.07 14.10 -26.50
C ILE A 335 12.10 15.28 -26.58
N TYR A 336 12.14 16.21 -25.62
CA TYR A 336 11.14 17.27 -25.47
C TYR A 336 11.64 18.66 -25.90
N GLY A 337 12.94 18.83 -26.17
CA GLY A 337 13.54 20.07 -26.65
C GLY A 337 13.78 21.16 -25.59
N LEU A 338 13.54 20.86 -24.31
CA LEU A 338 13.83 21.78 -23.22
C LEU A 338 15.27 21.59 -22.73
N SER A 339 16.03 22.66 -22.53
CA SER A 339 17.40 22.53 -22.02
C SER A 339 17.44 21.97 -20.60
N VAL A 340 18.50 21.24 -20.25
CA VAL A 340 18.71 20.68 -18.89
C VAL A 340 18.56 21.75 -17.79
N LYS A 341 19.06 22.96 -18.03
CA LYS A 341 18.93 24.08 -17.10
C LYS A 341 17.48 24.50 -16.87
N ARG A 342 16.65 24.49 -17.92
CA ARG A 342 15.21 24.80 -17.82
C ARG A 342 14.45 23.68 -17.15
N LEU A 343 14.74 22.42 -17.48
CA LEU A 343 14.16 21.26 -16.77
C LEU A 343 14.44 21.36 -15.26
N THR A 344 15.69 21.66 -14.89
CA THR A 344 16.07 21.85 -13.47
C THR A 344 15.32 23.02 -12.82
N CYS A 345 15.17 24.14 -13.53
CA CYS A 345 14.41 25.30 -13.06
C CYS A 345 12.92 24.96 -12.85
N LEU A 346 12.30 24.24 -13.78
CA LEU A 346 10.90 23.82 -13.69
C LEU A 346 10.66 22.84 -12.54
N ILE A 347 11.58 21.89 -12.31
CA ILE A 347 11.55 20.99 -11.14
C ILE A 347 11.61 21.80 -9.84
N LYS A 348 12.58 22.73 -9.74
CA LYS A 348 12.76 23.56 -8.54
C LYS A 348 11.53 24.41 -8.22
N MET A 349 10.80 24.83 -9.24
CA MET A 349 9.60 25.65 -9.12
C MET A 349 8.30 24.83 -9.04
N GLY A 350 8.40 23.49 -8.99
CA GLY A 350 7.26 22.59 -8.83
C GLY A 350 6.34 22.46 -10.05
N LEU A 351 6.77 22.93 -11.23
CA LEU A 351 5.97 22.86 -12.46
C LEU A 351 6.04 21.49 -13.17
N ILE A 352 7.10 20.71 -12.91
CA ILE A 352 7.24 19.32 -13.36
C ILE A 352 7.88 18.50 -12.26
N ASN A 353 7.66 17.19 -12.28
CA ASN A 353 8.18 16.28 -11.25
C ASN A 353 9.57 15.77 -11.62
N GLY A 354 10.50 15.80 -10.67
CA GLY A 354 11.86 15.30 -10.89
C GLY A 354 12.76 15.47 -9.69
N ASP A 355 14.01 15.04 -9.85
CA ASP A 355 15.10 15.20 -8.90
C ASP A 355 16.34 15.77 -9.61
N ALA A 356 17.47 15.85 -8.90
CA ALA A 356 18.72 16.41 -9.43
C ALA A 356 19.30 15.65 -10.64
N ARG A 357 18.87 14.41 -10.91
CA ARG A 357 19.43 13.56 -11.98
C ARG A 357 18.40 13.16 -13.03
N LYS A 358 17.15 12.97 -12.63
CA LYS A 358 16.09 12.47 -13.50
C LYS A 358 14.84 13.34 -13.41
N VAL A 359 14.01 13.25 -14.44
CA VAL A 359 12.74 13.97 -14.56
C VAL A 359 11.67 12.99 -15.01
N ASP A 360 10.46 13.15 -14.49
CA ASP A 360 9.32 12.33 -14.87
C ASP A 360 8.83 12.71 -16.26
N ARG A 361 8.86 11.75 -17.18
CA ARG A 361 8.48 11.94 -18.59
C ARG A 361 7.03 12.42 -18.74
N GLU A 362 6.14 11.96 -17.86
CA GLU A 362 4.71 12.25 -17.95
C GLU A 362 4.43 13.68 -17.53
N SER A 363 5.07 14.15 -16.44
CA SER A 363 4.97 15.55 -16.02
C SER A 363 5.45 16.56 -17.08
N ILE A 364 6.48 16.21 -17.88
CA ILE A 364 6.90 17.06 -19.02
C ILE A 364 5.85 17.03 -20.13
N ALA A 365 5.35 15.84 -20.48
CA ALA A 365 4.33 15.68 -21.50
C ALA A 365 3.06 16.46 -21.14
N ASP A 366 2.65 16.43 -19.88
CA ASP A 366 1.49 17.18 -19.37
C ASP A 366 1.73 18.68 -19.39
N LEU A 367 2.92 19.14 -19.02
CA LEU A 367 3.30 20.55 -19.15
C LEU A 367 3.19 21.03 -20.61
N LEU A 368 3.74 20.26 -21.56
CA LEU A 368 3.68 20.62 -22.98
C LEU A 368 2.27 20.52 -23.55
N ARG A 369 1.46 19.57 -23.08
CA ARG A 369 0.05 19.44 -23.45
C ARG A 369 -0.77 20.61 -22.96
N GLY A 370 -0.58 21.02 -21.70
CA GLY A 370 -1.19 22.22 -21.13
C GLY A 370 -0.73 23.50 -21.82
N ALA A 371 0.48 23.51 -22.36
CA ALA A 371 1.04 24.64 -23.10
C ALA A 371 0.43 24.84 -24.50
N VAL A 372 -0.38 23.92 -25.04
CA VAL A 372 -1.08 24.07 -26.33
C VAL A 372 -2.54 24.51 -26.10
N GLN A 373 -3.00 25.57 -26.77
CA GLN A 373 -4.37 26.07 -26.65
C GLN A 373 -5.25 25.61 -27.80
N THR A 374 -4.76 25.78 -29.02
CA THR A 374 -5.50 25.42 -30.23
C THR A 374 -4.75 24.32 -30.99
N PRO A 375 -5.34 23.12 -31.18
CA PRO A 375 -4.80 22.14 -32.09
C PRO A 375 -4.88 22.70 -33.52
N VAL A 376 -3.76 22.61 -34.24
CA VAL A 376 -3.46 23.22 -35.56
C VAL A 376 -4.70 23.62 -36.40
N LYS A 377 -4.91 24.94 -36.55
CA LYS A 377 -5.52 25.59 -37.71
C LYS A 377 -4.56 26.68 -38.15
N GLU A 378 -4.34 26.80 -39.46
CA GLU A 378 -3.33 27.66 -40.07
C GLU A 378 -3.21 29.04 -39.39
N PRO A 379 -1.99 29.47 -39.01
CA PRO A 379 -1.79 30.71 -38.28
C PRO A 379 -1.98 31.91 -39.21
N SER A 380 -3.20 32.41 -39.29
CA SER A 380 -3.49 33.74 -39.83
C SER A 380 -3.17 34.78 -38.75
N GLY A 381 -1.88 35.11 -38.60
CA GLY A 381 -1.44 36.14 -37.65
C GLY A 381 0.08 36.13 -37.41
N THR A 382 0.74 37.21 -37.82
CA THR A 382 2.18 37.35 -38.11
C THR A 382 3.17 37.39 -36.93
N ASN A 383 2.91 36.72 -35.78
CA ASN A 383 3.87 36.77 -34.65
C ASN A 383 4.01 35.50 -33.79
N LEU A 384 3.63 34.36 -34.34
CA LEU A 384 3.84 33.06 -33.72
C LEU A 384 5.25 32.54 -34.06
N ILE A 385 6.02 32.17 -33.04
CA ILE A 385 7.35 31.58 -33.21
C ILE A 385 7.50 30.28 -32.39
N PRO A 386 8.35 29.33 -32.80
CA PRO A 386 8.59 28.11 -32.03
C PRO A 386 9.01 28.38 -30.58
N LEU A 387 8.43 27.64 -29.64
CA LEU A 387 8.66 27.81 -28.20
C LEU A 387 10.14 27.66 -27.84
N ASP A 388 10.86 26.72 -28.45
CA ASP A 388 12.29 26.53 -28.19
C ASP A 388 13.14 27.75 -28.60
N SER A 389 12.77 28.38 -29.71
CA SER A 389 13.40 29.59 -30.24
C SER A 389 13.09 30.79 -29.35
N LEU A 390 11.85 30.92 -28.89
CA LEU A 390 11.42 31.95 -27.95
C LEU A 390 12.10 31.79 -26.58
N LEU A 391 12.20 30.56 -26.07
CA LEU A 391 12.96 30.22 -24.87
C LEU A 391 14.45 30.54 -25.03
N ARG A 392 15.02 30.46 -26.23
CA ARG A 392 16.44 30.79 -26.43
C ARG A 392 16.69 32.30 -26.54
N THR A 393 15.76 33.04 -27.13
CA THR A 393 16.00 34.42 -27.58
C THR A 393 15.30 35.49 -26.74
N ALA A 394 14.17 35.18 -26.10
CA ALA A 394 13.30 36.17 -25.48
C ALA A 394 12.96 35.89 -24.01
N VAL A 395 13.04 34.64 -23.54
CA VAL A 395 12.73 34.29 -22.15
C VAL A 395 14.03 34.03 -21.37
N PRO A 396 14.46 34.89 -20.43
CA PRO A 396 15.63 34.60 -19.61
C PRO A 396 15.42 33.37 -18.72
N LEU A 397 16.49 32.67 -18.34
CA LEU A 397 16.39 31.47 -17.50
C LEU A 397 15.65 31.70 -16.16
N PRO A 398 15.87 32.80 -15.42
CA PRO A 398 15.12 33.07 -14.18
C PRO A 398 13.61 33.20 -14.38
N HIS A 399 13.17 33.66 -15.56
CA HIS A 399 11.76 33.85 -15.89
C HIS A 399 11.09 32.60 -16.48
N THR A 400 11.78 31.45 -16.51
CA THR A 400 11.23 30.21 -17.08
C THR A 400 9.90 29.82 -16.43
N ALA A 401 9.84 29.82 -15.10
CA ALA A 401 8.63 29.39 -14.40
C ALA A 401 7.47 30.38 -14.58
N ALA A 402 7.74 31.68 -14.50
CA ALA A 402 6.74 32.71 -14.75
C ALA A 402 6.16 32.61 -16.17
N PHE A 403 7.02 32.41 -17.17
CA PHE A 403 6.62 32.20 -18.55
C PHE A 403 5.70 30.97 -18.71
N PHE A 404 6.11 29.80 -18.19
CA PHE A 404 5.28 28.60 -18.29
C PHE A 404 3.97 28.74 -17.51
N THR A 405 3.97 29.44 -16.38
CA THR A 405 2.75 29.73 -15.62
C THR A 405 1.78 30.59 -16.44
N ALA A 406 2.27 31.65 -17.08
CA ALA A 406 1.46 32.50 -17.96
C ALA A 406 0.94 31.74 -19.20
N LEU A 407 1.74 30.81 -19.73
CA LEU A 407 1.36 29.96 -20.86
C LEU A 407 0.25 28.98 -20.47
N LEU A 408 0.38 28.33 -19.31
CA LEU A 408 -0.64 27.42 -18.76
C LEU A 408 -1.92 28.15 -18.37
N SER A 409 -1.80 29.38 -17.84
CA SER A 409 -2.95 30.23 -17.48
C SER A 409 -3.59 30.93 -18.68
N ARG A 410 -3.23 30.54 -19.92
CA ARG A 410 -3.80 31.06 -21.16
C ARG A 410 -3.58 32.57 -21.40
N LYS A 411 -2.62 33.20 -20.72
CA LYS A 411 -2.25 34.61 -20.94
C LYS A 411 -1.38 34.81 -22.19
N ILE A 412 -0.69 33.76 -22.62
CA ILE A 412 0.17 33.76 -23.80
C ILE A 412 -0.45 32.82 -24.83
N SER A 413 -0.81 33.31 -26.00
CA SER A 413 -1.44 32.49 -27.04
C SER A 413 -0.46 31.45 -27.61
N SER A 414 -0.94 30.22 -27.83
CA SER A 414 -0.12 29.13 -28.37
C SER A 414 -0.92 28.09 -29.17
N ALA A 415 -0.28 27.52 -30.19
CA ALA A 415 -0.87 26.49 -31.05
C ALA A 415 0.20 25.47 -31.47
N GLY A 416 -0.22 24.26 -31.87
CA GLY A 416 0.69 23.23 -32.38
C GLY A 416 0.48 21.85 -31.75
N THR A 417 1.55 21.04 -31.74
CA THR A 417 1.54 19.68 -31.17
C THR A 417 2.40 19.58 -29.91
N PRO A 418 1.98 18.86 -28.87
CA PRO A 418 2.62 18.89 -27.56
C PRO A 418 3.77 17.87 -27.38
N TYR A 419 4.36 17.36 -28.47
CA TYR A 419 5.38 16.31 -28.38
C TYR A 419 6.78 16.87 -28.15
N HIS A 420 7.08 18.01 -28.76
CA HIS A 420 8.37 18.65 -28.66
C HIS A 420 8.19 20.18 -28.64
N SER A 421 8.96 20.90 -27.81
CA SER A 421 8.86 22.37 -27.70
C SER A 421 8.93 23.10 -29.05
N ARG A 422 9.82 22.72 -29.96
CA ARG A 422 9.86 23.23 -31.36
C ARG A 422 8.53 23.19 -32.14
N GLU A 423 7.64 22.26 -31.82
CA GLU A 423 6.36 22.07 -32.51
C GLU A 423 5.22 22.90 -31.88
N ILE A 424 5.50 23.55 -30.76
CA ILE A 424 4.58 24.49 -30.11
C ILE A 424 4.96 25.89 -30.57
N LEU A 425 4.03 26.54 -31.27
CA LEU A 425 4.14 27.92 -31.69
C LEU A 425 3.53 28.83 -30.61
N VAL A 426 4.23 29.90 -30.26
CA VAL A 426 3.87 30.81 -29.15
C VAL A 426 3.93 32.25 -29.63
N CYS A 427 2.97 33.08 -29.20
CA CYS A 427 2.92 34.49 -29.56
C CYS A 427 4.05 35.27 -28.89
N ARG A 428 4.90 35.92 -29.72
CA ARG A 428 6.03 36.72 -29.24
C ARG A 428 5.59 37.99 -28.52
N LEU A 429 4.48 38.61 -28.93
CA LEU A 429 3.97 39.83 -28.30
C LEU A 429 3.41 39.55 -26.91
N ASP A 430 2.55 38.54 -26.79
CA ASP A 430 1.97 38.13 -25.51
C ASP A 430 3.06 37.72 -24.52
N THR A 431 4.11 37.04 -25.01
CA THR A 431 5.29 36.70 -24.21
C THR A 431 5.98 37.95 -23.66
N LYS A 432 6.19 38.97 -24.49
CA LYS A 432 6.80 40.23 -24.03
C LYS A 432 5.92 40.92 -22.99
N ALA A 433 4.61 40.98 -23.21
CA ALA A 433 3.66 41.57 -22.27
C ALA A 433 3.66 40.84 -20.92
N ALA A 434 3.55 39.50 -20.95
CA ALA A 434 3.55 38.68 -19.75
C ALA A 434 4.87 38.75 -18.95
N LEU A 435 6.02 38.84 -19.64
CA LEU A 435 7.31 39.01 -18.97
C LEU A 435 7.54 40.42 -18.43
N ALA A 436 6.97 41.45 -19.07
CA ALA A 436 6.99 42.81 -18.57
C ALA A 436 6.20 42.94 -17.26
N GLU A 437 5.04 42.29 -17.15
CA GLU A 437 4.25 42.22 -15.91
C GLU A 437 4.99 41.51 -14.76
N CYS A 438 5.83 40.52 -15.07
CA CYS A 438 6.62 39.79 -14.08
C CYS A 438 7.89 40.53 -13.64
N SER A 439 8.27 41.59 -14.36
CA SER A 439 9.41 42.44 -14.04
C SER A 439 8.94 43.56 -13.10
N ALA A 440 8.93 43.30 -11.80
CA ALA A 440 8.92 44.38 -10.81
C ALA A 440 10.07 45.38 -11.13
N PRO A 441 9.93 46.70 -10.85
CA PRO A 441 10.89 47.70 -11.27
C PRO A 441 12.23 47.48 -10.56
N VAL A 442 13.13 46.74 -11.20
CA VAL A 442 14.53 46.63 -10.81
C VAL A 442 15.21 47.89 -11.33
N ASN A 443 15.83 48.67 -10.43
CA ASN A 443 16.71 49.80 -10.73
C ASN A 443 17.41 49.60 -12.08
N GLU A 444 17.00 50.36 -13.11
CA GLU A 444 17.47 50.18 -14.48
C GLU A 444 19.00 50.25 -14.52
N LEU A 445 19.62 49.09 -14.76
CA LEU A 445 21.05 48.98 -15.02
C LEU A 445 21.29 49.31 -16.49
N VAL A 446 21.92 50.44 -16.74
CA VAL A 446 22.23 50.97 -18.07
C VAL A 446 23.68 50.62 -18.42
N SER A 447 23.93 50.11 -19.62
CA SER A 447 25.31 49.84 -20.07
C SER A 447 26.11 51.14 -20.27
N ILE A 448 27.44 51.09 -20.20
CA ILE A 448 28.28 52.28 -20.43
C ILE A 448 27.98 52.95 -21.80
N PRO A 449 27.84 52.21 -22.93
CA PRO A 449 27.46 52.83 -24.20
C PRO A 449 26.11 53.59 -24.16
N GLN A 450 25.09 53.01 -23.54
CA GLN A 450 23.77 53.63 -23.41
C GLN A 450 23.80 54.84 -22.47
N ALA A 451 24.57 54.77 -21.39
CA ALA A 451 24.78 55.90 -20.49
C ALA A 451 25.48 57.07 -21.22
N ALA A 452 26.40 56.79 -22.15
CA ALA A 452 27.10 57.83 -22.91
C ALA A 452 26.13 58.57 -23.83
N GLU A 453 25.23 57.83 -24.48
CA GLU A 453 24.17 58.39 -25.31
C GLU A 453 23.21 59.26 -24.50
N ARG A 454 22.74 58.77 -23.34
CA ARG A 454 21.86 59.55 -22.43
C ARG A 454 22.49 60.86 -21.97
N LEU A 455 23.79 60.83 -21.64
CA LEU A 455 24.54 62.02 -21.22
C LEU A 455 25.01 62.90 -22.40
N LYS A 456 24.75 62.50 -23.65
CA LYS A 456 25.25 63.14 -24.87
C LYS A 456 26.78 63.30 -24.88
N LEU A 457 27.48 62.29 -24.36
CA LEU A 457 28.94 62.21 -24.33
C LEU A 457 29.44 61.15 -25.31
N LYS A 458 30.66 61.33 -25.84
CA LYS A 458 31.33 60.26 -26.60
C LYS A 458 31.63 59.08 -25.67
N GLN A 459 31.48 57.85 -26.14
CA GLN A 459 31.68 56.64 -25.31
C GLN A 459 33.03 56.63 -24.59
N GLU A 460 34.12 56.98 -25.30
CA GLU A 460 35.48 57.05 -24.74
C GLU A 460 35.59 58.02 -23.55
N VAL A 461 34.84 59.13 -23.58
CA VAL A 461 34.79 60.10 -22.48
C VAL A 461 34.12 59.47 -21.26
N LEU A 462 33.03 58.72 -21.46
CA LEU A 462 32.35 58.08 -20.35
C LEU A 462 33.18 56.96 -19.72
N TYR A 463 33.86 56.15 -20.54
CA TYR A 463 34.80 55.15 -20.03
C TYR A 463 35.91 55.78 -19.19
N HIS A 464 36.43 56.94 -19.61
CA HIS A 464 37.42 57.70 -18.82
C HIS A 464 36.85 58.14 -17.47
N LEU A 465 35.64 58.71 -17.45
CA LEU A 465 34.97 59.12 -16.20
C LEU A 465 34.73 57.97 -15.23
N VAL A 466 34.36 56.79 -15.75
CA VAL A 466 34.23 55.56 -14.96
C VAL A 466 35.59 55.09 -14.45
N GLY A 467 36.65 55.16 -15.28
CA GLY A 467 38.02 54.82 -14.90
C GLY A 467 38.58 55.71 -13.79
N ARG A 468 38.19 56.99 -13.77
CA ARG A 468 38.55 57.96 -12.73
C ARG A 468 37.64 57.93 -11.50
N GLY A 469 36.61 57.07 -11.50
CA GLY A 469 35.67 56.93 -10.39
C GLY A 469 34.67 58.07 -10.24
N LEU A 470 34.55 58.96 -11.23
CA LEU A 470 33.57 60.06 -11.22
C LEU A 470 32.15 59.58 -11.46
N ILE A 471 32.00 58.43 -12.13
CA ILE A 471 30.73 57.69 -12.28
C ILE A 471 30.90 56.31 -11.67
N LYS A 472 30.08 55.99 -10.67
CA LYS A 472 30.07 54.68 -10.02
C LYS A 472 29.43 53.66 -10.94
N VAL A 473 29.98 52.45 -10.93
CA VAL A 473 29.48 51.33 -11.73
C VAL A 473 29.36 50.09 -10.89
N ILE A 474 28.40 49.26 -11.26
CA ILE A 474 28.16 47.95 -10.67
C ILE A 474 28.62 46.92 -11.70
N SER A 475 29.43 45.98 -11.26
CA SER A 475 29.81 44.82 -12.07
C SER A 475 28.71 43.77 -11.95
N ALA A 476 28.11 43.39 -13.07
CA ALA A 476 27.13 42.31 -13.14
C ALA A 476 27.59 41.25 -14.14
N GLN A 477 27.33 39.98 -13.80
CA GLN A 477 27.62 38.85 -14.69
C GLN A 477 26.56 38.78 -15.79
N VAL A 478 26.99 39.00 -17.03
CA VAL A 478 26.15 38.84 -18.22
C VAL A 478 26.66 37.62 -18.98
N GLY A 479 26.04 36.47 -18.72
CA GLY A 479 26.49 35.19 -19.27
C GLY A 479 27.82 34.74 -18.66
N ARG A 480 28.89 34.69 -19.47
CA ARG A 480 30.27 34.29 -19.04
C ARG A 480 31.22 35.47 -18.85
N ARG A 481 30.78 36.71 -19.08
CA ARG A 481 31.61 37.91 -19.01
C ARG A 481 31.09 38.85 -17.93
N SER A 482 32.01 39.41 -17.15
CA SER A 482 31.70 40.52 -16.24
C SER A 482 31.54 41.78 -17.08
N ALA A 483 30.37 42.41 -17.00
CA ALA A 483 30.09 43.70 -17.63
C ALA A 483 29.81 44.77 -16.56
N ARG A 484 30.20 46.02 -16.85
CA ARG A 484 30.01 47.17 -15.96
C ARG A 484 28.76 47.94 -16.38
N PHE A 485 27.91 48.24 -15.41
CA PHE A 485 26.64 48.96 -15.58
C PHE A 485 26.59 50.21 -14.70
N VAL A 486 25.87 51.23 -15.14
CA VAL A 486 25.56 52.44 -14.39
C VAL A 486 24.08 52.38 -13.99
N THR A 487 23.73 52.81 -12.79
CA THR A 487 22.33 52.92 -12.39
C THR A 487 21.75 54.27 -12.82
N GLU A 488 20.44 54.35 -13.03
CA GLU A 488 19.80 55.63 -13.35
C GLU A 488 19.98 56.68 -12.24
N LEU A 489 19.92 56.24 -10.98
CA LEU A 489 20.20 57.09 -9.81
C LEU A 489 21.59 57.72 -9.87
N GLU A 490 22.58 56.95 -10.34
CA GLU A 490 23.96 57.41 -10.46
C GLU A 490 24.14 58.39 -11.63
N LEU A 491 23.44 58.19 -12.76
CA LEU A 491 23.42 59.18 -13.85
C LEU A 491 22.78 60.50 -13.41
N ALA A 492 21.69 60.42 -12.64
CA ALA A 492 21.06 61.59 -12.02
C ALA A 492 22.01 62.30 -11.04
N ARG A 493 22.70 61.53 -10.18
CA ARG A 493 23.74 62.08 -9.27
C ARG A 493 24.83 62.80 -10.05
N PHE A 494 25.36 62.17 -11.10
CA PHE A 494 26.44 62.72 -11.92
C PHE A 494 26.02 64.05 -12.56
N THR A 495 24.87 64.10 -13.22
CA THR A 495 24.36 65.31 -13.88
C THR A 495 23.98 66.42 -12.90
N ALA A 496 23.59 66.09 -11.67
CA ALA A 496 23.31 67.06 -10.62
C ALA A 496 24.58 67.69 -10.02
N GLN A 497 25.70 66.98 -10.01
CA GLN A 497 26.93 67.41 -9.31
C GLN A 497 28.06 67.81 -10.24
N ILE A 498 28.07 67.34 -11.48
CA ILE A 498 29.17 67.47 -12.42
C ILE A 498 28.63 67.93 -13.78
N GLU A 499 29.34 68.83 -14.43
CA GLU A 499 29.03 69.26 -15.81
C GLU A 499 30.29 69.42 -16.67
N PRO A 500 30.18 69.28 -18.01
CA PRO A 500 31.26 69.63 -18.91
C PRO A 500 31.59 71.13 -18.84
N LEU A 501 32.88 71.48 -18.94
CA LEU A 501 33.33 72.87 -18.99
C LEU A 501 32.68 73.66 -20.12
N SER A 502 32.42 73.02 -21.27
CA SER A 502 31.73 73.64 -22.41
C SER A 502 30.31 74.08 -22.04
N VAL A 503 29.59 73.30 -21.24
CA VAL A 503 28.23 73.62 -20.78
C VAL A 503 28.27 74.78 -19.79
N ALA A 504 29.20 74.73 -18.82
CA ALA A 504 29.38 75.80 -17.84
C ALA A 504 29.81 77.13 -18.50
N ALA A 505 30.71 77.08 -19.48
CA ALA A 505 31.19 78.26 -20.22
C ALA A 505 30.07 78.87 -21.08
N SER A 506 29.28 78.04 -21.78
CA SER A 506 28.12 78.50 -22.55
C SER A 506 27.08 79.17 -21.67
N ARG A 507 26.81 78.64 -20.46
CA ARG A 507 25.89 79.28 -19.50
C ARG A 507 26.39 80.65 -19.03
N SER A 508 27.71 80.85 -18.97
CA SER A 508 28.34 82.10 -18.52
C SER A 508 28.72 83.04 -19.68
N ASN A 509 28.25 82.79 -20.91
CA ASN A 509 28.61 83.54 -22.12
C ASN A 509 30.13 83.64 -22.39
N ILE A 510 30.89 82.59 -22.03
CA ILE A 510 32.33 82.50 -22.27
C ILE A 510 32.61 81.67 -23.51
N SER A 511 33.50 82.15 -24.38
CA SER A 511 33.91 81.42 -25.58
C SER A 511 34.71 80.16 -25.23
N LYS A 512 34.63 79.14 -26.10
CA LYS A 512 35.33 77.85 -25.89
C LYS A 512 36.85 78.02 -25.73
N GLN A 513 37.45 78.98 -26.43
CA GLN A 513 38.90 79.26 -26.37
C GLN A 513 39.33 79.89 -25.02
N SER A 514 38.42 80.57 -24.33
CA SER A 514 38.68 81.23 -23.05
C SER A 514 38.16 80.44 -21.84
N ALA A 515 37.37 79.37 -22.07
CA ALA A 515 36.68 78.62 -21.03
C ALA A 515 37.60 78.09 -19.92
N LEU A 516 38.76 77.54 -20.27
CA LEU A 516 39.69 77.00 -19.25
C LEU A 516 40.33 78.12 -18.41
N ARG A 517 40.77 79.20 -19.05
CA ARG A 517 41.33 80.38 -18.35
C ARG A 517 40.30 81.00 -17.42
N TRP A 518 39.06 81.12 -17.88
CA TRP A 518 37.92 81.59 -17.08
C TRP A 518 37.65 80.68 -15.88
N ALA A 519 37.62 79.35 -16.07
CA ALA A 519 37.40 78.42 -14.97
C ALA A 519 38.49 78.54 -13.89
N ILE A 520 39.75 78.72 -14.30
CA ILE A 520 40.89 78.92 -13.38
C ILE A 520 40.77 80.27 -12.66
N SER A 521 40.46 81.37 -13.37
CA SER A 521 40.33 82.70 -12.76
C SER A 521 39.18 82.78 -11.76
N CYS A 522 38.08 82.07 -12.04
CA CYS A 522 36.93 81.93 -11.15
C CYS A 522 37.12 80.88 -10.05
N LYS A 523 38.30 80.23 -9.97
CA LYS A 523 38.63 79.18 -9.00
C LYS A 523 37.60 78.04 -8.96
N LEU A 524 37.08 77.65 -10.14
CA LEU A 524 36.16 76.52 -10.25
C LEU A 524 36.91 75.20 -10.02
N GLU A 525 36.27 74.24 -9.36
CA GLU A 525 36.85 72.91 -9.12
C GLU A 525 36.79 72.07 -10.41
N ILE A 526 37.94 71.89 -11.05
CA ILE A 526 38.11 71.04 -12.24
C ILE A 526 38.40 69.60 -11.79
N LEU A 527 37.48 68.67 -12.09
CA LEU A 527 37.53 67.29 -11.63
C LEU A 527 38.29 66.34 -12.58
N SER A 528 38.26 66.62 -13.90
CA SER A 528 38.89 65.80 -14.94
C SER A 528 39.14 66.64 -16.18
N GLY A 529 40.14 66.28 -17.00
CA GLY A 529 40.41 66.95 -18.28
C GLY A 529 41.85 66.75 -18.80
N PRO A 530 42.14 67.24 -20.02
CA PRO A 530 43.42 66.98 -20.72
C PRO A 530 44.66 67.27 -19.88
N SER A 531 44.71 68.41 -19.19
CA SER A 531 45.86 68.81 -18.35
C SER A 531 45.78 68.31 -16.90
N ILE A 532 44.70 67.61 -16.51
CA ILE A 532 44.48 67.14 -15.14
C ILE A 532 44.77 65.63 -15.04
N ASP A 533 44.21 64.86 -15.96
CA ASP A 533 44.27 63.39 -15.93
C ASP A 533 44.34 62.76 -17.32
N GLY A 534 44.67 63.54 -18.34
CA GLY A 534 44.72 63.07 -19.74
C GLY A 534 43.34 62.84 -20.37
N GLY A 535 42.25 63.22 -19.71
CA GLY A 535 40.89 63.09 -20.24
C GLY A 535 40.66 63.92 -21.50
N ARG A 536 39.71 63.51 -22.34
CA ARG A 536 39.43 64.22 -23.62
C ARG A 536 38.62 65.51 -23.46
N GLN A 537 37.97 65.72 -22.32
CA GLN A 537 37.11 66.86 -22.04
C GLN A 537 37.26 67.29 -20.58
N TYR A 538 37.19 68.61 -20.33
CA TYR A 538 37.19 69.15 -18.97
C TYR A 538 35.81 69.00 -18.32
N PHE A 539 35.78 68.52 -17.08
CA PHE A 539 34.58 68.41 -16.24
C PHE A 539 34.77 69.19 -14.94
N LEU A 540 33.72 69.91 -14.54
CA LEU A 540 33.71 70.75 -13.34
C LEU A 540 32.73 70.21 -12.32
N ARG A 541 32.98 70.47 -11.03
CA ARG A 541 31.93 70.36 -10.01
C ARG A 541 30.95 71.52 -10.17
N LYS A 542 29.65 71.21 -10.26
CA LYS A 542 28.60 72.23 -10.22
C LYS A 542 28.64 72.95 -8.89
N ILE A 543 28.90 74.25 -8.91
CA ILE A 543 28.70 75.12 -7.76
C ILE A 543 27.19 75.36 -7.65
N ARG A 544 26.56 74.95 -6.55
CA ARG A 544 25.25 75.48 -6.20
C ARG A 544 25.47 76.95 -5.85
N LEU A 545 25.13 77.86 -6.75
CA LEU A 545 24.96 79.25 -6.35
C LEU A 545 23.81 79.29 -5.33
N PRO A 546 23.98 79.87 -4.13
CA PRO A 546 22.83 80.20 -3.32
C PRO A 546 21.97 81.18 -4.12
N ILE A 547 20.66 80.93 -4.14
CA ILE A 547 19.69 81.86 -4.70
C ILE A 547 19.83 83.14 -3.86
N SER A 548 20.44 84.17 -4.42
CA SER A 548 20.47 85.51 -3.83
C SER A 548 19.16 86.23 -4.16
N ALA A 549 18.38 86.45 -3.10
CA ALA A 549 17.16 87.27 -2.94
C ALA A 549 15.98 87.00 -3.88
#